data_AF-A0AAU9P0H0-F1
#
_entry.id   AF-A0AAU9P0H0-F1
#
_cell.length_a   1.000
_cell.length_b   1.000
_cell.length_c   1.000
_cell.angle_alpha   90.00
_cell.angle_beta   90.00
_cell.angle_gamma   90.00
#
_symmetry.space_group_name_H-M   'P 1'
#
loop_
_entity.id
_entity.type
_entity.pdbx_description
1 polymer ?
#
loop_
_entity_poly.entity_id
_entity_poly.type
_entity_poly.pdbx_seq_one_letter_code
_entity_poly.pdbx_strand_id
1 'polypeptide(L)'
;MHYYTKPTPAVIAEAAPPSRLSHWSNIMTKLRKLNRPTGHRISMLRTMVSQLVKHERIETTAAKAKEVRRLADNMVQLGKEGTLCAARRAAAFVRGDDVIHKLFTELAYRYKDRAGGYTRVLRTRIRVGDAAPMAHIEFIDRENELRQSKPPAPQPPQRPALDPWTRSQLSRSFAPPKDVRIAEYNNVRSQLNAINIKQTGSLAVCDLSNLVAPEDLVTSEHLVTLIAVVPKFSQKDWLSSYETLTTYVVPRSSKNLHEDNEYAIYTVTLFVRDADNFRTKARERGFQIRDFEYNSETQESRKQELEKLIEDQESLRNSLLNWCYTSYGEVFTSWMHFCVVRLFAESILRYGLPPSFLSVVLSPSVKSEKKVGSILETLCSSSNSTFWKTEDDGGMGSLGGDADTHPYVSFTINLI
;
A
#
# COMPACT_ATOMS: atom_id res chain seq x y z
N MET A 1 -28.74 -5.12 14.58
CA MET A 1 -29.37 -5.96 15.63
C MET A 1 -29.28 -7.41 15.22
N HIS A 2 -28.37 -8.18 15.81
CA HIS A 2 -28.36 -9.64 15.70
C HIS A 2 -28.66 -10.19 17.08
N TYR A 3 -29.84 -10.76 17.23
CA TYR A 3 -30.34 -11.32 18.48
C TYR A 3 -29.56 -12.59 18.81
N TYR A 4 -28.85 -12.58 19.95
CA TYR A 4 -28.35 -13.79 20.59
C TYR A 4 -29.57 -14.58 21.11
N THR A 5 -29.95 -15.65 20.41
CA THR A 5 -30.92 -16.61 20.93
C THR A 5 -30.25 -17.43 22.03
N LYS A 6 -30.91 -17.52 23.19
CA LYS A 6 -30.45 -18.30 24.35
C LYS A 6 -30.23 -19.77 23.95
N PRO A 7 -29.09 -20.41 24.26
CA PRO A 7 -28.96 -21.85 24.10
C PRO A 7 -29.72 -22.57 25.23
N THR A 8 -30.43 -23.63 24.88
CA THR A 8 -31.19 -24.50 25.79
C THR A 8 -30.27 -25.29 26.75
N PRO A 9 -30.73 -25.66 27.97
CA PRO A 9 -29.86 -26.04 29.09
C PRO A 9 -29.39 -27.52 29.09
N ALA A 10 -29.55 -28.29 28.01
CA ALA A 10 -29.58 -29.76 28.12
C ALA A 10 -28.42 -30.54 27.47
N VAL A 11 -27.34 -29.90 26.97
CA VAL A 11 -26.31 -30.64 26.19
C VAL A 11 -24.86 -30.43 26.69
N ILE A 12 -24.64 -29.94 27.91
CA ILE A 12 -23.27 -29.71 28.43
C ILE A 12 -22.93 -30.62 29.62
N ALA A 13 -23.26 -31.91 29.48
CA ALA A 13 -22.84 -32.94 30.43
C ALA A 13 -22.33 -34.18 29.69
N GLU A 14 -21.27 -34.01 28.89
CA GLU A 14 -20.50 -35.16 28.41
C GLU A 14 -19.01 -34.86 28.51
N ALA A 15 -18.29 -35.75 29.19
CA ALA A 15 -16.88 -35.61 29.52
C ALA A 15 -16.05 -35.49 28.23
N ALA A 16 -15.40 -34.32 28.03
CA ALA A 16 -14.64 -34.03 26.83
C ALA A 16 -13.35 -34.89 26.71
N PRO A 17 -13.01 -35.42 25.52
CA PRO A 17 -11.84 -36.27 25.30
C PRO A 17 -10.49 -35.51 25.39
N PRO A 18 -9.38 -36.21 25.75
CA PRO A 18 -8.11 -35.61 26.20
C PRO A 18 -7.26 -34.90 25.13
N SER A 19 -7.61 -34.92 23.84
CA SER A 19 -6.75 -34.42 22.74
C SER A 19 -6.82 -32.92 22.47
N ARG A 20 -7.72 -32.14 23.10
CA ARG A 20 -7.90 -30.69 22.86
C ARG A 20 -7.12 -29.76 23.80
N LEU A 21 -6.26 -30.30 24.68
CA LEU A 21 -5.53 -29.55 25.71
C LEU A 21 -4.14 -29.03 25.28
N SER A 22 -3.71 -29.27 24.04
CA SER A 22 -2.34 -28.95 23.55
C SER A 22 -1.99 -27.45 23.61
N HIS A 23 -2.94 -26.57 23.36
CA HIS A 23 -2.71 -25.13 23.47
C HIS A 23 -2.47 -24.71 24.94
N TRP A 24 -3.24 -25.29 25.86
CA TRP A 24 -3.12 -24.97 27.28
C TRP A 24 -1.88 -25.63 27.91
N SER A 25 -1.47 -26.82 27.45
CA SER A 25 -0.31 -27.52 28.00
C SER A 25 0.99 -26.69 27.86
N ASN A 26 1.20 -26.07 26.69
CA ASN A 26 2.35 -25.19 26.43
C ASN A 26 2.37 -23.91 27.28
N ILE A 27 1.21 -23.38 27.65
CA ILE A 27 1.10 -22.24 28.56
C ILE A 27 1.38 -22.70 30.00
N MET A 28 0.88 -23.89 30.37
CA MET A 28 0.98 -24.45 31.73
C MET A 28 2.38 -24.93 32.11
N THR A 29 3.25 -25.26 31.15
CA THR A 29 4.68 -25.55 31.38
C THR A 29 5.48 -24.30 31.74
N LYS A 30 5.03 -23.11 31.33
CA LYS A 30 5.69 -21.81 31.60
C LYS A 30 5.24 -21.15 32.92
N LEU A 31 4.35 -21.79 33.69
CA LEU A 31 3.83 -21.29 34.97
C LEU A 31 4.64 -21.82 36.17
N ARG A 32 4.66 -21.07 37.26
CA ARG A 32 5.36 -21.47 38.51
C ARG A 32 4.76 -22.77 39.09
N LYS A 33 5.59 -23.59 39.73
CA LYS A 33 5.14 -24.88 40.32
C LYS A 33 4.21 -24.72 41.54
N LEU A 34 4.20 -23.56 42.21
CA LEU A 34 3.33 -23.23 43.35
C LEU A 34 3.27 -24.31 44.46
N ASN A 35 4.37 -25.06 44.62
CA ASN A 35 4.50 -26.23 45.48
C ASN A 35 3.34 -27.23 45.38
N ARG A 36 2.83 -27.48 44.16
CA ARG A 36 1.74 -28.43 43.90
C ARG A 36 2.04 -29.32 42.69
N PRO A 37 1.62 -30.61 42.71
CA PRO A 37 1.63 -31.47 41.52
C PRO A 37 0.82 -30.85 40.38
N THR A 38 1.18 -31.19 39.14
CA THR A 38 0.64 -30.55 37.92
C THR A 38 -0.88 -30.59 37.85
N GLY A 39 -1.52 -31.76 38.10
CA GLY A 39 -2.99 -31.88 38.06
C GLY A 39 -3.70 -30.98 39.07
N HIS A 40 -3.25 -30.99 40.34
CA HIS A 40 -3.81 -30.13 41.39
C HIS A 40 -3.59 -28.64 41.12
N ARG A 41 -2.42 -28.27 40.56
CA ARG A 41 -2.12 -26.89 40.19
C ARG A 41 -3.07 -26.40 39.10
N ILE A 42 -3.31 -27.20 38.07
CA ILE A 42 -4.21 -26.85 36.96
C ILE A 42 -5.64 -26.68 37.48
N SER A 43 -6.14 -27.64 38.27
CA SER A 43 -7.49 -27.55 38.84
C SER A 43 -7.67 -26.29 39.68
N MET A 44 -6.70 -25.98 40.55
CA MET A 44 -6.71 -24.75 41.35
C MET A 44 -6.74 -23.49 40.48
N LEU A 45 -5.89 -23.39 39.45
CA LEU A 45 -5.85 -22.22 38.57
C LEU A 45 -7.14 -22.04 37.77
N ARG A 46 -7.73 -23.13 37.28
CA ARG A 46 -9.04 -23.11 36.60
C ARG A 46 -10.12 -22.56 37.53
N THR A 47 -10.17 -23.03 38.77
CA THR A 47 -11.13 -22.53 39.77
C THR A 47 -10.90 -21.04 40.07
N MET A 48 -9.65 -20.63 40.28
CA MET A 48 -9.33 -19.23 40.58
C MET A 48 -9.65 -18.27 39.43
N VAL A 49 -9.39 -18.67 38.18
CA VAL A 49 -9.76 -17.87 37.00
C VAL A 49 -11.27 -17.78 36.86
N SER A 50 -11.99 -18.90 37.09
CA SER A 50 -13.46 -18.90 37.03
C SER A 50 -14.08 -17.99 38.11
N GLN A 51 -13.54 -18.04 39.33
CA GLN A 51 -13.94 -17.15 40.42
C GLN A 51 -13.60 -15.69 40.14
N LEU A 52 -12.44 -15.41 39.54
CA LEU A 52 -12.06 -14.05 39.16
C LEU A 52 -12.99 -13.46 38.11
N VAL A 53 -13.41 -14.23 37.11
CA VAL A 53 -14.39 -13.77 36.12
C VAL A 53 -15.76 -13.55 36.77
N LYS A 54 -16.20 -14.47 37.62
CA LYS A 54 -17.50 -14.37 38.29
C LYS A 54 -17.60 -13.13 39.20
N HIS A 55 -16.62 -12.95 40.10
CA HIS A 55 -16.65 -11.92 41.13
C HIS A 55 -15.87 -10.65 40.79
N GLU A 56 -15.17 -10.62 39.66
CA GLU A 56 -14.29 -9.54 39.17
C GLU A 56 -13.13 -9.12 40.09
N ARG A 57 -13.10 -9.60 41.35
CA ARG A 57 -12.05 -9.39 42.33
C ARG A 57 -11.94 -10.61 43.24
N ILE A 58 -10.73 -11.13 43.43
CA ILE A 58 -10.44 -12.16 44.42
C ILE A 58 -9.19 -11.80 45.23
N GLU A 59 -9.13 -12.22 46.49
CA GLU A 59 -7.92 -12.11 47.33
C GLU A 59 -7.16 -13.44 47.35
N THR A 60 -5.85 -13.40 47.13
CA THR A 60 -5.01 -14.59 47.15
C THR A 60 -3.55 -14.25 47.43
N THR A 61 -2.66 -15.24 47.49
CA THR A 61 -1.21 -15.00 47.62
C THR A 61 -0.66 -14.35 46.35
N ALA A 62 0.30 -13.43 46.47
CA ALA A 62 0.89 -12.71 45.35
C ALA A 62 1.48 -13.63 44.25
N ALA A 63 2.01 -14.80 44.65
CA ALA A 63 2.51 -15.80 43.71
C ALA A 63 1.37 -16.38 42.85
N LYS A 64 0.24 -16.76 43.46
CA LYS A 64 -0.93 -17.27 42.73
C LYS A 64 -1.57 -16.19 41.85
N ALA A 65 -1.71 -14.97 42.37
CA ALA A 65 -2.29 -13.85 41.63
C ALA A 65 -1.55 -13.59 40.31
N LYS A 66 -0.21 -13.65 40.31
CA LYS A 66 0.59 -13.47 39.09
C LYS A 66 0.35 -14.54 38.03
N GLU A 67 0.14 -15.80 38.43
CA GLU A 67 -0.16 -16.88 37.47
C GLU A 67 -1.60 -16.76 36.95
N VAL A 68 -2.56 -16.44 37.83
CA VAL A 68 -3.97 -16.21 37.46
C VAL A 68 -4.09 -15.05 36.48
N ARG A 69 -3.31 -13.97 36.67
CA ARG A 69 -3.26 -12.81 35.76
C ARG A 69 -3.02 -13.22 34.31
N ARG A 70 -2.00 -14.06 34.07
CA ARG A 70 -1.62 -14.51 32.72
C ARG A 70 -2.73 -15.32 32.06
N LEU A 71 -3.42 -16.15 32.84
CA LEU A 71 -4.50 -17.00 32.35
C LEU A 71 -5.79 -16.19 32.12
N ALA A 72 -6.13 -15.28 33.04
CA ALA A 72 -7.28 -14.41 32.92
C ALA A 72 -7.16 -13.46 31.72
N ASP A 73 -5.97 -12.91 31.47
CA ASP A 73 -5.76 -12.05 30.30
C ASP A 73 -5.98 -12.82 28.98
N ASN A 74 -5.55 -14.08 28.90
CA ASN A 74 -5.85 -14.95 27.75
C ASN A 74 -7.34 -15.28 27.62
N MET A 75 -8.06 -15.48 28.74
CA MET A 75 -9.51 -15.71 28.70
C MET A 75 -10.27 -14.52 28.13
N VAL A 76 -9.91 -13.30 28.53
CA VAL A 76 -10.51 -12.08 28.00
C VAL A 76 -10.19 -11.93 26.51
N GLN A 77 -8.97 -12.26 26.09
CA GLN A 77 -8.61 -12.24 24.66
C GLN A 77 -9.47 -13.19 23.83
N LEU A 78 -9.69 -14.42 24.31
CA LEU A 78 -10.60 -15.37 23.66
C LEU A 78 -12.05 -14.85 23.63
N GLY A 79 -12.48 -14.18 24.70
CA GLY A 79 -13.79 -13.50 24.75
C GLY A 79 -13.92 -12.44 23.65
N LYS A 80 -12.90 -11.61 23.47
CA LYS A 80 -12.85 -10.56 22.43
C LYS A 80 -12.79 -11.12 21.00
N GLU A 81 -12.17 -12.28 20.79
CA GLU A 81 -12.17 -12.96 19.49
C GLU A 81 -13.59 -13.34 19.05
N GLY A 82 -14.51 -13.64 19.98
CA GLY A 82 -15.93 -13.85 19.70
C GLY A 82 -16.29 -15.07 18.86
N THR A 83 -15.30 -15.90 18.45
CA THR A 83 -15.54 -17.06 17.58
C THR A 83 -16.02 -18.28 18.36
N LEU A 84 -16.78 -19.18 17.69
CA LEU A 84 -17.20 -20.46 18.28
C LEU A 84 -16.01 -21.33 18.72
N CYS A 85 -14.89 -21.26 17.99
CA CYS A 85 -13.65 -21.94 18.36
C CYS A 85 -13.05 -21.38 19.66
N ALA A 86 -13.03 -20.04 19.80
CA ALA A 86 -12.58 -19.38 21.03
C ALA A 86 -13.49 -19.73 22.22
N ALA A 87 -14.81 -19.76 22.03
CA ALA A 87 -15.77 -20.17 23.06
C ALA A 87 -15.54 -21.62 23.54
N ARG A 88 -15.34 -22.56 22.61
CA ARG A 88 -14.99 -23.95 22.94
C ARG A 88 -13.66 -24.07 23.70
N ARG A 89 -12.65 -23.28 23.32
CA ARG A 89 -11.34 -23.24 24.00
C ARG A 89 -11.43 -22.66 25.42
N ALA A 90 -12.24 -21.62 25.61
CA ALA A 90 -12.50 -21.04 26.92
C ALA A 90 -13.29 -22.00 27.81
N ALA A 91 -14.34 -22.66 27.27
CA ALA A 91 -15.14 -23.66 27.97
C ALA A 91 -14.33 -24.89 28.41
N ALA A 92 -13.30 -25.26 27.65
CA ALA A 92 -12.37 -26.32 28.04
C ALA A 92 -11.55 -25.98 29.30
N PHE A 93 -11.40 -24.69 29.65
CA PHE A 93 -10.57 -24.22 30.75
C PHE A 93 -11.39 -23.68 31.94
N VAL A 94 -12.31 -22.74 31.69
CA VAL A 94 -13.16 -22.12 32.72
C VAL A 94 -14.28 -23.09 33.14
N ARG A 95 -14.80 -22.93 34.36
CA ARG A 95 -15.91 -23.73 34.89
C ARG A 95 -17.16 -22.85 35.01
N GLY A 96 -18.29 -23.32 34.47
CA GLY A 96 -19.60 -22.66 34.56
C GLY A 96 -19.98 -21.88 33.31
N ASP A 97 -21.22 -22.04 32.87
CA ASP A 97 -21.76 -21.38 31.67
C ASP A 97 -22.00 -19.88 31.91
N ASP A 98 -22.33 -19.50 33.14
CA ASP A 98 -22.43 -18.11 33.59
C ASP A 98 -21.11 -17.36 33.39
N VAL A 99 -20.00 -18.02 33.71
CA VAL A 99 -18.65 -17.46 33.58
C VAL A 99 -18.25 -17.29 32.11
N ILE A 100 -18.60 -18.26 31.25
CA ILE A 100 -18.37 -18.17 29.81
C ILE A 100 -19.21 -17.04 29.22
N HIS A 101 -20.50 -16.96 29.55
CA HIS A 101 -21.38 -15.90 29.07
C HIS A 101 -20.80 -14.52 29.40
N LYS A 102 -20.36 -14.31 30.63
CA LYS A 102 -19.76 -13.05 31.09
C LYS A 102 -18.47 -12.68 30.36
N LEU A 103 -17.63 -13.66 29.99
CA LEU A 103 -16.41 -13.43 29.21
C LEU A 103 -16.70 -12.90 27.79
N PHE A 104 -17.68 -13.49 27.11
CA PHE A 104 -18.00 -13.17 25.71
C PHE A 104 -18.96 -11.99 25.55
N THR A 105 -19.57 -11.51 26.64
CA THR A 105 -20.51 -10.38 26.62
C THR A 105 -19.91 -9.17 27.34
N GLU A 106 -20.03 -9.11 28.67
CA GLU A 106 -19.64 -7.97 29.50
C GLU A 106 -18.15 -7.65 29.39
N LEU A 107 -17.27 -8.64 29.57
CA LEU A 107 -15.82 -8.41 29.56
C LEU A 107 -15.27 -8.15 28.16
N ALA A 108 -15.80 -8.84 27.14
CA ALA A 108 -15.44 -8.61 25.75
C ALA A 108 -15.80 -7.18 25.30
N TYR A 109 -17.00 -6.71 25.67
CA TYR A 109 -17.45 -5.35 25.37
C TYR A 109 -16.61 -4.31 26.13
N ARG A 110 -16.41 -4.49 27.44
CA ARG A 110 -15.65 -3.56 28.30
C ARG A 110 -14.22 -3.36 27.81
N TYR A 111 -13.57 -4.40 27.29
CA TYR A 111 -12.16 -4.34 26.89
C TYR A 111 -11.92 -4.29 25.38
N LYS A 112 -12.94 -3.97 24.58
CA LYS A 112 -12.85 -3.92 23.10
C LYS A 112 -11.60 -3.16 22.63
N ASP A 113 -11.39 -1.96 23.16
CA ASP A 113 -10.34 -1.04 22.68
C ASP A 113 -8.99 -1.21 23.41
N ARG A 114 -8.92 -2.08 24.42
CA ARG A 114 -7.68 -2.34 25.18
C ARG A 114 -6.95 -3.56 24.61
N ALA A 115 -5.68 -3.43 24.21
CA ALA A 115 -4.92 -4.54 23.62
C ALA A 115 -4.42 -5.59 24.64
N GLY A 116 -4.42 -5.28 25.93
CA GLY A 116 -3.98 -6.20 26.98
C GLY A 116 -3.90 -5.56 28.36
N GLY A 117 -3.50 -6.37 29.35
CA GLY A 117 -3.42 -5.94 30.75
C GLY A 117 -4.80 -5.67 31.35
N TYR A 118 -5.73 -6.59 31.13
CA TYR A 118 -7.12 -6.51 31.60
C TYR A 118 -7.24 -6.67 33.11
N THR A 119 -6.25 -7.31 33.73
CA THR A 119 -6.19 -7.57 35.16
C THR A 119 -5.04 -6.83 35.86
N ARG A 120 -5.31 -6.38 37.08
CA ARG A 120 -4.34 -5.74 37.99
C ARG A 120 -4.12 -6.60 39.23
N VAL A 121 -2.87 -6.63 39.72
CA VAL A 121 -2.51 -7.27 40.99
C VAL A 121 -2.09 -6.20 41.99
N LEU A 122 -2.81 -6.09 43.10
CA LEU A 122 -2.56 -5.15 44.19
C LEU A 122 -2.08 -5.90 45.41
N ARG A 123 -0.88 -5.62 45.91
CA ARG A 123 -0.38 -6.21 47.17
C ARG A 123 -1.21 -5.69 48.34
N THR A 124 -1.57 -6.58 49.26
CA THR A 124 -2.37 -6.27 50.44
C THR A 124 -1.54 -6.48 51.71
N ARG A 125 -1.88 -7.48 52.54
CA ARG A 125 -1.22 -7.80 53.80
C ARG A 125 -0.23 -8.95 53.66
N ILE A 126 0.59 -9.16 54.68
CA ILE A 126 1.30 -10.42 54.88
C ILE A 126 0.37 -11.35 55.66
N ARG A 127 0.21 -12.59 55.21
CA ARG A 127 -0.61 -13.58 55.91
C ARG A 127 0.06 -14.01 57.21
N VAL A 128 -0.72 -13.99 58.30
CA VAL A 128 -0.26 -14.43 59.62
C VAL A 128 -0.08 -15.95 59.62
N GLY A 129 1.04 -16.44 60.14
CA GLY A 129 1.41 -17.85 60.18
C GLY A 129 2.57 -18.18 59.25
N ASP A 130 2.35 -18.17 57.94
CA ASP A 130 3.35 -18.56 56.93
C ASP A 130 4.05 -17.37 56.25
N ALA A 131 3.82 -16.15 56.74
CA ALA A 131 4.36 -14.89 56.22
C ALA A 131 4.20 -14.71 54.69
N ALA A 132 3.21 -15.37 54.08
CA ALA A 132 3.03 -15.32 52.64
C ALA A 132 2.45 -13.95 52.22
N PRO A 133 3.04 -13.25 51.23
CA PRO A 133 2.50 -11.98 50.77
C PRO A 133 1.16 -12.18 50.06
N MET A 134 0.12 -11.47 50.51
CA MET A 134 -1.23 -11.47 49.90
C MET A 134 -1.37 -10.36 48.86
N ALA A 135 -2.30 -10.56 47.93
CA ALA A 135 -2.66 -9.62 46.90
C ALA A 135 -4.11 -9.82 46.44
N HIS A 136 -4.79 -8.71 46.11
CA HIS A 136 -5.98 -8.76 45.28
C HIS A 136 -5.59 -8.86 43.82
N ILE A 137 -6.30 -9.71 43.07
CA ILE A 137 -6.34 -9.66 41.61
C ILE A 137 -7.74 -9.25 41.19
N GLU A 138 -7.82 -8.26 40.31
CA GLU A 138 -9.08 -7.68 39.87
C GLU A 138 -9.06 -7.30 38.39
N PHE A 139 -10.24 -7.33 37.77
CA PHE A 139 -10.48 -6.70 36.48
C PHE A 139 -10.52 -5.19 36.61
N ILE A 140 -9.98 -4.52 35.60
CA ILE A 140 -9.88 -3.07 35.49
C ILE A 140 -11.22 -2.48 34.98
N ASP A 141 -11.50 -1.21 35.24
CA ASP A 141 -12.68 -0.48 34.76
C ASP A 141 -14.01 -1.09 35.26
N ARG A 142 -14.02 -1.60 36.52
CA ARG A 142 -15.22 -2.16 37.17
C ARG A 142 -16.09 -1.08 37.82
N GLU A 143 -17.37 -1.38 38.06
CA GLU A 143 -18.39 -0.46 38.62
C GLU A 143 -18.10 0.06 40.06
N ASN A 144 -17.04 -0.40 40.72
CA ASN A 144 -16.62 0.03 42.07
C ASN A 144 -15.08 0.16 42.17
N GLU A 145 -14.43 0.76 41.16
CA GLU A 145 -12.98 0.97 41.16
C GLU A 145 -12.60 2.30 41.86
N LEU A 146 -11.82 2.22 42.94
CA LEU A 146 -11.32 3.39 43.69
C LEU A 146 -10.05 4.00 43.08
N ARG A 147 -9.39 3.30 42.15
CA ARG A 147 -8.13 3.74 41.52
C ARG A 147 -8.28 3.78 40.02
N GLN A 148 -8.10 4.94 39.42
CA GLN A 148 -8.14 5.08 37.96
C GLN A 148 -7.13 4.16 37.28
N SER A 149 -7.56 3.55 36.17
CA SER A 149 -6.72 2.66 35.41
C SER A 149 -5.76 3.42 34.50
N LYS A 150 -4.61 2.80 34.19
CA LYS A 150 -3.74 3.36 33.14
C LYS A 150 -4.53 3.32 31.83
N PRO A 151 -4.62 4.45 31.09
CA PRO A 151 -5.34 4.50 29.83
C PRO A 151 -4.79 3.43 28.87
N PRO A 152 -5.62 2.90 27.95
CA PRO A 152 -5.17 1.98 26.93
C PRO A 152 -3.95 2.54 26.21
N ALA A 153 -2.84 1.78 26.17
CA ALA A 153 -1.71 2.19 25.34
C ALA A 153 -2.19 2.20 23.88
N PRO A 154 -1.93 3.28 23.10
CA PRO A 154 -2.22 3.28 21.68
C PRO A 154 -1.55 2.07 21.06
N GLN A 155 -2.31 1.29 20.27
CA GLN A 155 -1.70 0.21 19.51
C GLN A 155 -0.63 0.84 18.61
N PRO A 156 0.62 0.33 18.60
CA PRO A 156 1.58 0.78 17.60
C PRO A 156 0.90 0.62 16.25
N PRO A 157 0.92 1.64 15.37
CA PRO A 157 0.34 1.51 14.04
C PRO A 157 0.93 0.24 13.42
N GLN A 158 0.06 -0.62 12.88
CA GLN A 158 0.50 -1.83 12.18
C GLN A 158 1.43 -1.35 11.06
N ARG A 159 2.73 -1.58 11.24
CA ARG A 159 3.69 -1.27 10.18
C ARG A 159 3.29 -2.18 9.02
N PRO A 160 3.00 -1.64 7.82
CA PRO A 160 2.74 -2.49 6.68
C PRO A 160 3.93 -3.44 6.52
N ALA A 161 3.65 -4.70 6.20
CA ALA A 161 4.70 -5.66 5.89
C ALA A 161 5.46 -5.10 4.69
N LEU A 162 6.66 -4.56 4.92
CA LEU A 162 7.56 -4.16 3.85
C LEU A 162 7.95 -5.43 3.09
N ASP A 163 7.98 -5.36 1.76
CA ASP A 163 8.48 -6.46 0.96
C ASP A 163 9.89 -6.87 1.44
N PRO A 164 10.19 -8.17 1.56
CA PRO A 164 11.50 -8.64 1.99
C PRO A 164 12.65 -8.03 1.18
N TRP A 165 12.39 -7.71 -0.09
CA TRP A 165 13.37 -7.13 -1.01
C TRP A 165 13.72 -5.68 -0.70
N THR A 166 12.80 -4.90 -0.11
CA THR A 166 12.98 -3.48 0.26
C THR A 166 14.04 -3.27 1.36
N ARG A 167 14.44 -4.33 2.07
CA ARG A 167 15.50 -4.29 3.08
C ARG A 167 16.89 -4.55 2.53
N SER A 168 17.02 -5.04 1.30
CA SER A 168 18.32 -5.36 0.73
C SER A 168 19.13 -4.08 0.47
N GLN A 169 20.43 -4.10 0.77
CA GLN A 169 21.31 -2.94 0.50
C GLN A 169 21.35 -2.60 -0.99
N LEU A 170 21.30 -3.61 -1.86
CA LEU A 170 21.24 -3.46 -3.31
C LEU A 170 19.96 -2.76 -3.78
N SER A 171 18.79 -3.13 -3.22
CA SER A 171 17.54 -2.39 -3.54
C SER A 171 17.64 -0.92 -3.15
N ARG A 172 18.30 -0.61 -2.04
CA ARG A 172 18.47 0.76 -1.54
C ARG A 172 19.49 1.56 -2.32
N SER A 173 20.51 0.93 -2.90
CA SER A 173 21.50 1.62 -3.72
C SER A 173 20.98 1.96 -5.11
N PHE A 174 20.11 1.11 -5.70
CA PHE A 174 19.67 1.29 -7.09
C PHE A 174 18.22 1.78 -7.25
N ALA A 175 17.26 1.34 -6.42
CA ALA A 175 15.85 1.71 -6.64
C ALA A 175 15.55 3.20 -6.34
N PRO A 176 15.97 3.79 -5.21
CA PRO A 176 15.69 5.20 -4.93
C PRO A 176 16.28 6.17 -5.97
N PRO A 177 17.53 6.00 -6.44
CA PRO A 177 18.07 6.85 -7.51
C PRO A 177 17.33 6.71 -8.85
N LYS A 178 16.84 5.51 -9.19
CA LYS A 178 16.04 5.30 -10.40
C LYS A 178 14.76 6.12 -10.35
N ASP A 179 14.02 6.01 -9.26
CA ASP A 179 12.71 6.65 -9.12
C ASP A 179 12.85 8.18 -9.13
N VAL A 180 13.87 8.72 -8.46
CA VAL A 180 14.18 10.16 -8.47
C VAL A 180 14.50 10.66 -9.88
N ARG A 181 15.42 9.99 -10.60
CA ARG A 181 15.81 10.41 -11.95
C ARG A 181 14.65 10.30 -12.95
N ILE A 182 13.80 9.27 -12.83
CA ILE A 182 12.60 9.13 -13.64
C ILE A 182 11.60 10.25 -13.33
N ALA A 183 11.42 10.59 -12.06
CA ALA A 183 10.52 11.68 -11.65
C ALA A 183 10.99 13.04 -12.20
N GLU A 184 12.29 13.35 -12.12
CA GLU A 184 12.89 14.56 -12.70
C GLU A 184 12.65 14.65 -14.21
N TYR A 185 12.96 13.58 -14.95
CA TYR A 185 12.70 13.51 -16.38
C TYR A 185 11.21 13.68 -16.72
N ASN A 186 10.32 13.01 -15.99
CA ASN A 186 8.88 13.10 -16.22
C ASN A 186 8.33 14.49 -15.93
N ASN A 187 8.88 15.22 -14.96
CA ASN A 187 8.48 16.60 -14.67
C ASN A 187 8.79 17.51 -15.87
N VAL A 188 10.03 17.51 -16.36
CA VAL A 188 10.43 18.31 -17.54
C VAL A 188 9.62 17.91 -18.77
N ARG A 189 9.46 16.60 -19.01
CA ARG A 189 8.64 16.09 -20.11
C ARG A 189 7.18 16.55 -20.01
N SER A 190 6.60 16.58 -18.81
CA SER A 190 5.23 17.05 -18.60
C SER A 190 5.10 18.55 -18.86
N GLN A 191 6.09 19.35 -18.46
CA GLN A 191 6.13 20.79 -18.74
C GLN A 191 6.20 21.05 -20.25
N LEU A 192 7.09 20.36 -20.97
CA LEU A 192 7.19 20.44 -22.43
C LEU A 192 5.89 20.02 -23.12
N ASN A 193 5.25 18.94 -22.67
CA ASN A 193 3.98 18.51 -23.24
C ASN A 193 2.88 19.56 -23.02
N ALA A 194 2.82 20.18 -21.84
CA ALA A 194 1.88 21.26 -21.56
C ALA A 194 2.11 22.49 -22.46
N ILE A 195 3.37 22.83 -22.78
CA ILE A 195 3.70 23.90 -23.73
C ILE A 195 3.30 23.49 -25.16
N ASN A 196 3.61 22.25 -25.57
CA ASN A 196 3.27 21.75 -26.90
C ASN A 196 1.76 21.73 -27.14
N ILE A 197 0.96 21.30 -26.16
CA ILE A 197 -0.52 21.35 -26.23
C ILE A 197 -1.01 22.80 -26.42
N LYS A 198 -0.37 23.78 -25.78
CA LYS A 198 -0.70 25.20 -25.97
C LYS A 198 -0.34 25.72 -27.36
N GLN A 199 0.66 25.14 -28.03
CA GLN A 199 1.08 25.54 -29.39
C GLN A 199 0.33 24.82 -30.52
N THR A 200 -0.24 23.63 -30.26
CA THR A 200 -0.87 22.77 -31.28
C THR A 200 -2.41 22.66 -31.16
N GLY A 201 -3.01 23.27 -30.14
CA GLY A 201 -4.46 23.27 -29.94
C GLY A 201 -5.22 24.13 -30.97
N SER A 202 -6.56 24.09 -30.89
CA SER A 202 -7.44 24.95 -31.71
C SER A 202 -7.14 26.44 -31.51
N LEU A 203 -7.24 27.27 -32.55
CA LEU A 203 -6.98 28.73 -32.52
C LEU A 203 -7.74 29.48 -31.42
N ALA A 204 -8.89 28.95 -30.98
CA ALA A 204 -9.65 29.51 -29.86
C ALA A 204 -8.87 29.53 -28.53
N VAL A 205 -7.95 28.57 -28.35
CA VAL A 205 -7.19 28.38 -27.09
C VAL A 205 -5.68 28.46 -27.30
N CYS A 206 -5.19 28.18 -28.52
CA CYS A 206 -3.78 28.16 -28.89
C CYS A 206 -3.03 29.46 -28.55
N ASP A 207 -1.72 29.38 -28.30
CA ASP A 207 -0.89 30.55 -28.14
C ASP A 207 -0.73 31.30 -29.47
N LEU A 208 -1.12 32.58 -29.48
CA LEU A 208 -1.14 33.43 -30.68
C LEU A 208 0.25 34.04 -30.99
N SER A 209 1.19 33.87 -30.07
CA SER A 209 2.53 34.44 -30.09
C SER A 209 3.32 34.18 -31.38
N ASN A 210 3.15 32.99 -31.97
CA ASN A 210 3.83 32.60 -33.21
C ASN A 210 3.04 32.96 -34.48
N LEU A 211 1.77 33.36 -34.34
CA LEU A 211 0.84 33.61 -35.44
C LEU A 211 0.64 35.10 -35.73
N VAL A 212 0.88 35.96 -34.73
CA VAL A 212 0.64 37.40 -34.81
C VAL A 212 1.97 38.14 -34.92
N ALA A 213 2.19 38.81 -36.06
CA ALA A 213 3.35 39.67 -36.22
C ALA A 213 3.14 41.00 -35.46
N PRO A 214 4.21 41.64 -34.97
CA PRO A 214 4.11 42.96 -34.33
C PRO A 214 3.54 44.03 -35.27
N GLU A 215 3.71 43.86 -36.58
CA GLU A 215 3.18 44.76 -37.62
C GLU A 215 1.65 44.78 -37.69
N ASP A 216 0.99 43.69 -37.25
CA ASP A 216 -0.46 43.54 -37.30
C ASP A 216 -1.15 44.16 -36.08
N LEU A 217 -0.39 44.66 -35.10
CA LEU A 217 -0.90 45.22 -33.85
C LEU A 217 -0.63 46.71 -33.76
N VAL A 218 -1.70 47.50 -33.80
CA VAL A 218 -1.65 48.95 -33.59
C VAL A 218 -1.99 49.22 -32.13
N THR A 219 -0.97 49.51 -31.32
CA THR A 219 -1.13 49.97 -29.94
C THR A 219 -0.70 51.43 -29.86
N SER A 220 -1.66 52.31 -29.62
CA SER A 220 -1.45 53.76 -29.46
C SER A 220 -2.22 54.25 -28.24
N GLU A 221 -2.02 55.51 -27.85
CA GLU A 221 -2.73 56.15 -26.72
C GLU A 221 -4.26 56.07 -26.83
N HIS A 222 -4.79 55.99 -28.05
CA HIS A 222 -6.23 56.03 -28.32
C HIS A 222 -6.76 54.85 -29.12
N LEU A 223 -5.87 54.05 -29.73
CA LEU A 223 -6.24 52.92 -30.57
C LEU A 223 -5.64 51.63 -30.01
N VAL A 224 -6.44 50.57 -30.07
CA VAL A 224 -6.04 49.21 -29.70
C VAL A 224 -6.49 48.24 -30.78
N THR A 225 -5.64 47.29 -31.12
CA THR A 225 -6.01 46.15 -31.95
C THR A 225 -6.41 44.97 -31.07
N LEU A 226 -7.63 44.49 -31.25
CA LEU A 226 -8.11 43.26 -30.63
C LEU A 226 -8.04 42.09 -31.62
N ILE A 227 -7.91 40.88 -31.09
CA ILE A 227 -7.91 39.66 -31.89
C ILE A 227 -9.26 38.97 -31.76
N ALA A 228 -9.94 38.77 -32.88
CA ALA A 228 -11.21 38.07 -32.96
C ALA A 228 -11.02 36.66 -33.51
N VAL A 229 -11.50 35.66 -32.76
CA VAL A 229 -11.61 34.28 -33.20
C VAL A 229 -13.03 34.09 -33.75
N VAL A 230 -13.11 33.84 -35.05
CA VAL A 230 -14.36 33.78 -35.80
C VAL A 230 -14.52 32.37 -36.36
N PRO A 231 -15.66 31.69 -36.12
CA PRO A 231 -15.93 30.40 -36.75
C PRO A 231 -15.94 30.51 -38.27
N LYS A 232 -15.40 29.49 -38.97
CA LYS A 232 -15.25 29.49 -40.43
C LYS A 232 -16.56 29.75 -41.18
N PHE A 233 -17.68 29.24 -40.66
CA PHE A 233 -19.01 29.44 -41.25
C PHE A 233 -19.52 30.89 -41.11
N SER A 234 -19.03 31.66 -40.13
CA SER A 234 -19.47 33.03 -39.84
C SER A 234 -18.51 34.11 -40.34
N GLN A 235 -17.48 33.77 -41.13
CA GLN A 235 -16.52 34.77 -41.65
C GLN A 235 -17.20 35.88 -42.48
N LYS A 236 -18.20 35.52 -43.30
CA LYS A 236 -18.95 36.50 -44.09
C LYS A 236 -19.80 37.42 -43.22
N ASP A 237 -20.43 36.86 -42.19
CA ASP A 237 -21.19 37.63 -41.20
C ASP A 237 -20.28 38.59 -40.43
N TRP A 238 -19.10 38.12 -40.02
CA TRP A 238 -18.08 38.97 -39.38
C TRP A 238 -17.71 40.17 -40.24
N LEU A 239 -17.26 39.94 -41.49
CA LEU A 239 -16.81 41.00 -42.39
C LEU A 239 -17.91 42.03 -42.71
N SER A 240 -19.19 41.62 -42.71
CA SER A 240 -20.30 42.54 -42.95
C SER A 240 -20.78 43.28 -41.69
N SER A 241 -20.51 42.75 -40.50
CA SER A 241 -21.09 43.28 -39.25
C SER A 241 -20.12 43.97 -38.32
N TYR A 242 -18.82 43.65 -38.34
CA TYR A 242 -17.85 44.11 -37.34
C TYR A 242 -17.76 45.64 -37.25
N GLU A 243 -17.90 46.36 -38.37
CA GLU A 243 -17.86 47.83 -38.44
C GLU A 243 -19.06 48.49 -37.74
N THR A 244 -20.18 47.76 -37.64
CA THR A 244 -21.45 48.28 -37.09
C THR A 244 -21.69 47.86 -35.64
N LEU A 245 -20.83 47.01 -35.06
CA LEU A 245 -20.99 46.53 -33.69
C LEU A 245 -20.95 47.70 -32.69
N THR A 246 -19.97 48.60 -32.83
CA THR A 246 -19.81 49.78 -31.98
C THR A 246 -19.47 51.01 -32.79
N THR A 247 -19.72 52.19 -32.24
CA THR A 247 -19.54 53.47 -32.95
C THR A 247 -18.07 53.78 -33.23
N TYR A 248 -17.15 53.33 -32.37
CA TYR A 248 -15.73 53.69 -32.45
C TYR A 248 -14.83 52.57 -33.03
N VAL A 249 -15.33 51.84 -34.04
CA VAL A 249 -14.52 50.86 -34.81
C VAL A 249 -13.89 51.55 -36.01
N VAL A 250 -12.63 51.22 -36.32
CA VAL A 250 -11.98 51.71 -37.56
C VAL A 250 -12.46 50.85 -38.74
N PRO A 251 -13.13 51.43 -39.75
CA PRO A 251 -13.59 50.68 -40.92
C PRO A 251 -12.42 50.12 -41.73
N ARG A 252 -12.62 48.97 -42.39
CA ARG A 252 -11.60 48.24 -43.16
C ARG A 252 -10.33 47.88 -42.37
N SER A 253 -10.40 47.86 -41.03
CA SER A 253 -9.27 47.47 -40.17
C SER A 253 -9.12 45.96 -40.00
N SER A 254 -10.13 45.18 -40.39
CA SER A 254 -10.14 43.74 -40.16
C SER A 254 -9.31 42.96 -41.18
N LYS A 255 -8.20 42.35 -40.73
CA LYS A 255 -7.32 41.50 -41.54
C LYS A 255 -7.35 40.06 -41.04
N ASN A 256 -7.43 39.09 -41.96
CA ASN A 256 -7.30 37.67 -41.64
C ASN A 256 -5.80 37.34 -41.45
N LEU A 257 -5.44 36.76 -40.30
CA LEU A 257 -4.06 36.35 -40.00
C LEU A 257 -3.83 34.86 -40.27
N HIS A 258 -4.72 34.01 -39.77
CA HIS A 258 -4.61 32.56 -39.88
C HIS A 258 -5.99 31.92 -39.93
N GLU A 259 -6.11 30.81 -40.65
CA GLU A 259 -7.34 30.05 -40.80
C GLU A 259 -7.07 28.54 -40.63
N ASP A 260 -7.82 27.95 -39.70
CA ASP A 260 -7.88 26.51 -39.46
C ASP A 260 -9.14 25.89 -40.11
N ASN A 261 -9.36 24.60 -39.87
CA ASN A 261 -10.57 23.91 -40.32
C ASN A 261 -11.86 24.43 -39.64
N GLU A 262 -11.77 24.93 -38.41
CA GLU A 262 -12.95 25.35 -37.61
C GLU A 262 -13.05 26.87 -37.41
N TYR A 263 -11.92 27.56 -37.22
CA TYR A 263 -11.87 28.97 -36.85
C TYR A 263 -10.90 29.74 -37.74
N ALA A 264 -11.11 31.05 -37.85
CA ALA A 264 -10.19 32.01 -38.44
C ALA A 264 -9.93 33.15 -37.45
N ILE A 265 -8.70 33.65 -37.46
CA ILE A 265 -8.27 34.77 -36.63
C ILE A 265 -8.30 36.05 -37.47
N TYR A 266 -9.00 37.05 -36.96
CA TYR A 266 -9.03 38.40 -37.52
C TYR A 266 -8.48 39.41 -36.51
N THR A 267 -7.80 40.43 -36.99
CA THR A 267 -7.52 41.63 -36.21
C THR A 267 -8.68 42.61 -36.34
N VAL A 268 -8.91 43.48 -35.35
CA VAL A 268 -9.79 44.65 -35.48
C VAL A 268 -9.19 45.79 -34.70
N THR A 269 -9.08 46.96 -35.32
CA THR A 269 -8.59 48.16 -34.65
C THR A 269 -9.77 49.06 -34.27
N LEU A 270 -9.80 49.50 -33.02
CA LEU A 270 -10.86 50.34 -32.46
C LEU A 270 -10.29 51.27 -31.39
N PHE A 271 -11.10 52.23 -30.94
CA PHE A 271 -10.68 53.13 -29.88
C PHE A 271 -10.69 52.43 -28.52
N VAL A 272 -9.63 52.63 -27.73
CA VAL A 272 -9.44 52.02 -26.39
C VAL A 272 -10.68 52.19 -25.50
N ARG A 273 -11.34 53.35 -25.57
CA ARG A 273 -12.53 53.69 -24.77
C ARG A 273 -13.73 52.76 -24.98
N ASP A 274 -13.83 52.11 -26.14
CA ASP A 274 -15.02 51.33 -26.55
C ASP A 274 -14.70 49.83 -26.65
N ALA A 275 -13.49 49.41 -26.20
CA ALA A 275 -13.02 48.04 -26.30
C ALA A 275 -13.89 47.04 -25.54
N ASP A 276 -14.31 47.37 -24.32
CA ASP A 276 -15.14 46.48 -23.51
C ASP A 276 -16.58 46.36 -24.03
N ASN A 277 -17.11 47.44 -24.60
CA ASN A 277 -18.41 47.45 -25.26
C ASN A 277 -18.37 46.57 -26.53
N PHE A 278 -17.30 46.69 -27.32
CA PHE A 278 -17.08 45.85 -28.50
C PHE A 278 -16.96 44.37 -28.11
N ARG A 279 -16.19 44.04 -27.06
CA ARG A 279 -16.07 42.66 -26.55
C ARG A 279 -17.43 42.06 -26.18
N THR A 280 -18.29 42.83 -25.51
CA THR A 280 -19.62 42.38 -25.11
C THR A 280 -20.50 42.10 -26.32
N LYS A 281 -20.60 43.04 -27.25
CA LYS A 281 -21.43 42.90 -28.46
C LYS A 281 -20.90 41.83 -29.43
N ALA A 282 -19.59 41.66 -29.52
CA ALA A 282 -18.98 40.58 -30.29
C ALA A 282 -19.38 39.21 -29.72
N ARG A 283 -19.35 39.05 -28.39
CA ARG A 283 -19.78 37.81 -27.71
C ARG A 283 -21.26 37.52 -27.89
N GLU A 284 -22.13 38.54 -27.89
CA GLU A 284 -23.57 38.37 -28.17
C GLU A 284 -23.83 37.79 -29.56
N ARG A 285 -22.96 38.09 -30.55
CA ARG A 285 -23.02 37.51 -31.89
C ARG A 285 -22.26 36.19 -32.03
N GLY A 286 -21.72 35.65 -30.93
CA GLY A 286 -20.98 34.38 -30.93
C GLY A 286 -19.53 34.50 -31.39
N PHE A 287 -18.97 35.71 -31.49
CA PHE A 287 -17.55 35.92 -31.77
C PHE A 287 -16.74 35.98 -30.47
N GLN A 288 -15.62 35.28 -30.42
CA GLN A 288 -14.74 35.29 -29.25
C GLN A 288 -13.62 36.30 -29.47
N ILE A 289 -13.50 37.29 -28.58
CA ILE A 289 -12.39 38.23 -28.59
C ILE A 289 -11.32 37.77 -27.60
N ARG A 290 -10.07 37.68 -28.06
CA ARG A 290 -8.89 37.35 -27.25
C ARG A 290 -8.05 38.59 -26.99
N ASP A 291 -7.66 38.73 -25.73
CA ASP A 291 -6.75 39.77 -25.30
C ASP A 291 -5.33 39.29 -25.57
N PHE A 292 -4.62 40.05 -26.41
CA PHE A 292 -3.25 39.77 -26.77
C PHE A 292 -2.48 41.08 -26.83
N GLU A 293 -1.47 41.19 -25.98
CA GLU A 293 -0.52 42.30 -25.99
C GLU A 293 0.83 41.75 -26.44
N TYR A 294 1.41 42.38 -27.46
CA TYR A 294 2.73 42.00 -27.93
C TYR A 294 3.79 42.66 -27.06
N ASN A 295 4.47 41.83 -26.26
CA ASN A 295 5.65 42.23 -25.51
C ASN A 295 6.84 41.38 -25.97
N SER A 296 7.81 42.01 -26.64
CA SER A 296 9.00 41.35 -27.19
C SER A 296 9.84 40.65 -26.12
N GLU A 297 9.98 41.25 -24.94
CA GLU A 297 10.75 40.69 -23.81
C GLU A 297 10.08 39.42 -23.26
N THR A 298 8.75 39.45 -23.15
CA THR A 298 7.98 38.28 -22.67
C THR A 298 8.05 37.13 -23.67
N GLN A 299 8.00 37.41 -24.97
CA GLN A 299 8.10 36.37 -26.01
C GLN A 299 9.47 35.71 -26.04
N GLU A 300 10.52 36.53 -25.98
CA GLU A 300 11.90 36.03 -25.98
C GLU A 300 12.15 35.17 -24.72
N SER A 301 11.64 35.58 -23.56
CA SER A 301 11.78 34.80 -22.31
C SER A 301 11.11 33.42 -22.40
N ARG A 302 9.91 33.32 -22.98
CA ARG A 302 9.21 32.04 -23.17
C ARG A 302 9.92 31.14 -24.17
N LYS A 303 10.48 31.73 -25.23
CA LYS A 303 11.25 31.00 -26.23
C LYS A 303 12.54 30.43 -25.62
N GLN A 304 13.25 31.23 -24.84
CA GLN A 304 14.43 30.79 -24.09
C GLN A 304 14.09 29.71 -23.07
N GLU A 305 12.96 29.83 -22.36
CA GLU A 305 12.47 28.79 -21.44
C GLU A 305 12.18 27.47 -22.17
N LEU A 306 11.54 27.53 -23.34
CA LEU A 306 11.27 26.35 -24.17
C LEU A 306 12.57 25.68 -24.65
N GLU A 307 13.51 26.47 -25.17
CA GLU A 307 14.81 25.97 -25.64
C GLU A 307 15.58 25.29 -24.50
N LYS A 308 15.59 25.94 -23.32
CA LYS A 308 16.18 25.38 -22.11
C LYS A 308 15.51 24.07 -21.69
N LEU A 309 14.18 24.00 -21.70
CA LEU A 309 13.47 22.76 -21.33
C LEU A 309 13.75 21.61 -22.30
N ILE A 310 13.94 21.90 -23.60
CA ILE A 310 14.31 20.90 -24.60
C ILE A 310 15.73 20.37 -24.32
N GLU A 311 16.68 21.26 -24.02
CA GLU A 311 18.05 20.89 -23.64
C GLU A 311 18.07 20.07 -22.33
N ASP A 312 17.31 20.50 -21.32
CA ASP A 312 17.16 19.80 -20.04
C ASP A 312 16.54 18.40 -20.25
N GLN A 313 15.56 18.27 -21.15
CA GLN A 313 14.98 16.96 -21.48
C GLN A 313 16.02 16.03 -22.09
N GLU A 314 16.82 16.51 -23.05
CA GLU A 314 17.82 15.69 -23.72
C GLU A 314 18.97 15.30 -22.77
N SER A 315 19.45 16.24 -21.97
CA SER A 315 20.51 15.99 -20.98
C SER A 315 20.06 14.98 -19.91
N LEU A 316 18.85 15.13 -19.36
CA LEU A 316 18.29 14.18 -18.39
C LEU A 316 18.04 12.81 -19.01
N ARG A 317 17.55 12.75 -20.26
CA ARG A 317 17.38 11.49 -20.99
C ARG A 317 18.70 10.74 -21.13
N ASN A 318 19.77 11.43 -21.55
CA ASN A 318 21.09 10.84 -21.71
C ASN A 318 21.68 10.37 -20.37
N SER A 319 21.55 11.19 -19.32
CA SER A 319 21.98 10.84 -17.95
C SER A 319 21.23 9.62 -17.41
N LEU A 320 19.92 9.55 -17.61
CA LEU A 320 19.07 8.43 -17.20
C LEU A 320 19.44 7.15 -17.95
N LEU A 321 19.62 7.23 -19.28
CA LEU A 321 20.01 6.07 -20.09
C LEU A 321 21.36 5.52 -19.66
N ASN A 322 22.38 6.38 -19.52
CA ASN A 322 23.71 5.96 -19.08
C ASN A 322 23.66 5.26 -17.72
N TRP A 323 22.93 5.84 -16.77
CA TRP A 323 22.74 5.25 -15.44
C TRP A 323 21.99 3.92 -15.49
N CYS A 324 20.95 3.80 -16.32
CA CYS A 324 20.22 2.55 -16.51
C CYS A 324 21.13 1.45 -17.05
N TYR A 325 22.00 1.74 -18.02
CA TYR A 325 22.94 0.74 -18.57
C TYR A 325 23.95 0.29 -17.53
N THR A 326 24.59 1.21 -16.80
CA THR A 326 25.55 0.86 -15.74
C THR A 326 24.88 0.06 -14.63
N SER A 327 23.74 0.54 -14.14
CA SER A 327 23.03 -0.09 -13.01
C SER A 327 22.45 -1.45 -13.39
N TYR A 328 21.95 -1.61 -14.62
CA TYR A 328 21.47 -2.89 -15.11
C TYR A 328 22.57 -3.95 -15.07
N GLY A 329 23.78 -3.61 -15.49
CA GLY A 329 24.93 -4.52 -15.41
C GLY A 329 25.19 -5.01 -13.98
N GLU A 330 25.29 -4.09 -13.02
CA GLU A 330 25.57 -4.42 -11.62
C GLU A 330 24.46 -5.26 -10.97
N VAL A 331 23.20 -4.90 -11.22
CA VAL A 331 22.03 -5.63 -10.70
C VAL A 331 21.94 -7.01 -11.33
N PHE A 332 22.14 -7.12 -12.63
CA PHE A 332 22.11 -8.40 -13.35
C PHE A 332 23.23 -9.32 -12.88
N THR A 333 24.46 -8.81 -12.74
CA THR A 333 25.58 -9.57 -12.19
C THR A 333 25.27 -10.04 -10.76
N SER A 334 24.75 -9.16 -9.91
CA SER A 334 24.37 -9.53 -8.54
C SER A 334 23.28 -10.61 -8.50
N TRP A 335 22.27 -10.48 -9.36
CA TRP A 335 21.20 -11.47 -9.49
C TRP A 335 21.76 -12.84 -9.91
N MET A 336 22.65 -12.88 -10.90
CA MET A 336 23.32 -14.11 -11.32
C MET A 336 24.14 -14.75 -10.20
N HIS A 337 24.83 -13.97 -9.38
CA HIS A 337 25.54 -14.49 -8.20
C HIS A 337 24.58 -15.18 -7.22
N PHE A 338 23.40 -14.58 -6.96
CA PHE A 338 22.39 -15.22 -6.12
C PHE A 338 21.86 -16.52 -6.73
N CYS A 339 21.67 -16.57 -8.05
CA CYS A 339 21.25 -17.78 -8.75
C CYS A 339 22.29 -18.90 -8.58
N VAL A 340 23.58 -18.59 -8.74
CA VAL A 340 24.68 -19.55 -8.57
C VAL A 340 24.79 -20.03 -7.12
N VAL A 341 24.71 -19.12 -6.13
CA VAL A 341 24.75 -19.49 -4.70
C VAL A 341 23.57 -20.39 -4.35
N ARG A 342 22.38 -20.09 -4.86
CA ARG A 342 21.19 -20.92 -4.68
C ARG A 342 21.40 -22.30 -5.30
N LEU A 343 21.85 -22.36 -6.56
CA LEU A 343 22.14 -23.62 -7.25
C LEU A 343 23.15 -24.47 -6.48
N PHE A 344 24.21 -23.85 -5.97
CA PHE A 344 25.24 -24.51 -5.18
C PHE A 344 24.69 -25.06 -3.85
N ALA A 345 23.93 -24.24 -3.11
CA ALA A 345 23.32 -24.67 -1.85
C ALA A 345 22.32 -25.82 -2.04
N GLU A 346 21.46 -25.74 -3.05
CA GLU A 346 20.52 -26.81 -3.38
C GLU A 346 21.26 -28.09 -3.84
N SER A 347 22.36 -27.95 -4.57
CA SER A 347 23.20 -29.09 -4.99
C SER A 347 23.83 -29.80 -3.79
N ILE A 348 24.36 -29.08 -2.80
CA ILE A 348 24.88 -29.69 -1.57
C ILE A 348 23.76 -30.41 -0.81
N LEU A 349 22.58 -29.79 -0.68
CA LEU A 349 21.46 -30.37 0.03
C LEU A 349 20.93 -31.64 -0.64
N ARG A 350 20.96 -31.72 -1.97
CA ARG A 350 20.47 -32.89 -2.71
C ARG A 350 21.50 -33.99 -2.90
N TYR A 351 22.77 -33.65 -3.15
CA TYR A 351 23.81 -34.61 -3.55
C TYR A 351 24.88 -34.86 -2.46
N GLY A 352 24.92 -34.06 -1.39
CA GLY A 352 25.86 -34.24 -0.28
C GLY A 352 27.27 -33.72 -0.55
N LEU A 353 28.24 -34.14 0.28
CA LEU A 353 29.66 -33.76 0.17
C LEU A 353 30.49 -34.98 -0.26
N PRO A 354 31.61 -34.78 -1.01
CA PRO A 354 32.24 -33.51 -1.41
C PRO A 354 31.49 -32.78 -2.55
N PRO A 355 31.70 -31.45 -2.73
CA PRO A 355 30.97 -30.64 -3.70
C PRO A 355 31.50 -30.79 -5.13
N SER A 356 31.50 -32.01 -5.67
CA SER A 356 31.90 -32.32 -7.04
C SER A 356 30.66 -32.39 -7.94
N PHE A 357 30.15 -31.24 -8.36
CA PHE A 357 28.95 -31.14 -9.21
C PHE A 357 29.29 -30.54 -10.58
N LEU A 358 28.66 -31.05 -11.64
CA LEU A 358 28.70 -30.43 -12.97
C LEU A 358 27.50 -29.49 -13.12
N SER A 359 27.75 -28.19 -13.14
CA SER A 359 26.72 -27.16 -13.39
C SER A 359 26.75 -26.75 -14.86
N VAL A 360 25.58 -26.70 -15.52
CA VAL A 360 25.44 -26.35 -16.93
C VAL A 360 24.35 -25.31 -17.11
N VAL A 361 24.59 -24.31 -17.95
CA VAL A 361 23.57 -23.34 -18.39
C VAL A 361 23.06 -23.77 -19.76
N LEU A 362 21.74 -23.92 -19.88
CA LEU A 362 21.07 -24.35 -21.11
C LEU A 362 20.17 -23.22 -21.62
N SER A 363 20.24 -22.94 -22.93
CA SER A 363 19.34 -22.01 -23.62
C SER A 363 18.54 -22.75 -24.70
N PRO A 364 17.56 -23.60 -24.32
CA PRO A 364 16.74 -24.33 -25.29
C PRO A 364 15.82 -23.36 -26.05
N SER A 365 15.43 -23.72 -27.28
CA SER A 365 14.34 -23.03 -27.98
C SER A 365 13.01 -23.28 -27.28
N VAL A 366 12.11 -22.29 -27.29
CA VAL A 366 10.75 -22.37 -26.69
C VAL A 366 9.97 -23.62 -27.17
N LYS A 367 10.16 -24.05 -28.43
CA LYS A 367 9.49 -25.25 -28.96
C LYS A 367 10.11 -26.56 -28.48
N SER A 368 11.40 -26.56 -28.16
CA SER A 368 12.17 -27.76 -27.79
C SER A 368 12.31 -27.95 -26.28
N GLU A 369 11.92 -26.97 -25.47
CA GLU A 369 12.07 -26.98 -24.01
C GLU A 369 11.49 -28.25 -23.36
N LYS A 370 10.25 -28.63 -23.71
CA LYS A 370 9.61 -29.87 -23.23
C LYS A 370 10.40 -31.13 -23.61
N LYS A 371 10.97 -31.16 -24.81
CA LYS A 371 11.78 -32.30 -25.29
C LYS A 371 13.10 -32.40 -24.53
N VAL A 372 13.76 -31.27 -24.28
CA VAL A 372 15.01 -31.21 -23.50
C VAL A 372 14.75 -31.63 -22.05
N GLY A 373 13.66 -31.17 -21.43
CA GLY A 373 13.26 -31.57 -20.07
C GLY A 373 13.08 -33.09 -19.95
N SER A 374 12.35 -33.70 -20.89
CA SER A 374 12.14 -35.16 -20.91
C SER A 374 13.44 -35.97 -21.07
N ILE A 375 14.38 -35.49 -21.89
CA ILE A 375 15.69 -36.13 -22.06
C ILE A 375 16.51 -36.04 -20.76
N LEU A 376 16.54 -34.87 -20.12
CA LEU A 376 17.26 -34.66 -18.86
C LEU A 376 16.68 -35.49 -17.71
N GLU A 377 15.36 -35.60 -17.62
CA GLU A 377 14.71 -36.48 -16.66
C GLU A 377 15.10 -37.94 -16.85
N THR A 378 15.17 -38.41 -18.10
CA THR A 378 15.59 -39.78 -18.42
C THR A 378 17.04 -40.03 -18.02
N LEU A 379 17.96 -39.10 -18.31
CA LEU A 379 19.38 -39.24 -17.99
C LEU A 379 19.67 -39.15 -16.49
N CYS A 380 18.98 -38.27 -15.77
CA CYS A 380 19.25 -37.99 -14.36
C CYS A 380 18.46 -38.88 -13.38
N SER A 381 17.45 -39.63 -13.83
CA SER A 381 16.64 -40.50 -12.97
C SER A 381 17.40 -41.69 -12.36
N SER A 382 18.54 -42.08 -12.92
CA SER A 382 19.22 -43.35 -12.62
C SER A 382 20.14 -43.33 -11.39
N SER A 383 20.35 -42.20 -10.70
CA SER A 383 21.46 -42.06 -9.72
C SER A 383 21.10 -41.66 -8.28
N ASN A 384 19.82 -41.77 -7.85
CA ASN A 384 19.29 -41.70 -6.45
C ASN A 384 17.88 -41.05 -6.37
N SER A 385 17.09 -41.12 -7.45
CA SER A 385 15.83 -40.35 -7.59
C SER A 385 14.66 -40.80 -6.70
N THR A 386 14.79 -41.89 -5.95
CA THR A 386 13.68 -42.47 -5.16
C THR A 386 13.27 -41.59 -3.97
N PHE A 387 14.14 -40.70 -3.47
CA PHE A 387 13.86 -39.89 -2.29
C PHE A 387 13.04 -38.62 -2.58
N TRP A 388 12.95 -38.18 -3.84
CA TRP A 388 12.33 -36.89 -4.21
C TRP A 388 11.23 -37.00 -5.28
N LYS A 389 10.89 -38.22 -5.74
CA LYS A 389 9.66 -38.43 -6.51
C LYS A 389 8.49 -38.39 -5.53
N THR A 390 7.79 -37.26 -5.47
CA THR A 390 6.49 -37.19 -4.81
C THR A 390 5.54 -38.09 -5.58
N GLU A 391 5.11 -39.21 -4.98
CA GLU A 391 3.91 -39.90 -5.43
C GLU A 391 2.76 -38.90 -5.27
N ASP A 392 2.07 -38.65 -6.37
CA ASP A 392 0.94 -37.76 -6.49
C ASP A 392 -0.23 -38.30 -5.66
N ASP A 393 -0.41 -37.83 -4.43
CA ASP A 393 -1.72 -37.50 -3.84
C ASP A 393 -1.59 -36.78 -2.48
N GLY A 394 -2.41 -35.75 -2.27
CA GLY A 394 -2.65 -35.18 -0.93
C GLY A 394 -1.96 -33.86 -0.60
N GLY A 395 -2.68 -32.76 -0.82
CA GLY A 395 -2.25 -31.41 -0.47
C GLY A 395 -1.87 -31.25 1.01
N MET A 396 -0.63 -30.80 1.24
CA MET A 396 -0.22 -30.10 2.45
C MET A 396 0.79 -29.01 2.04
N GLY A 397 0.49 -27.77 2.44
CA GLY A 397 1.00 -26.56 1.81
C GLY A 397 2.52 -26.40 1.76
N SER A 398 3.03 -26.20 0.54
CA SER A 398 4.36 -25.68 0.27
C SER A 398 4.29 -24.16 0.09
N LEU A 399 5.03 -23.44 0.93
CA LEU A 399 5.30 -22.01 0.81
C LEU A 399 6.37 -21.80 -0.27
N GLY A 400 5.96 -21.69 -1.52
CA GLY A 400 6.83 -21.39 -2.67
C GLY A 400 6.21 -21.94 -3.94
N GLY A 401 5.96 -21.07 -4.92
CA GLY A 401 5.16 -21.38 -6.12
C GLY A 401 5.63 -22.60 -6.90
N ASP A 402 4.69 -23.19 -7.65
CA ASP A 402 4.83 -24.36 -8.55
C ASP A 402 6.29 -24.62 -8.95
N ALA A 403 6.97 -25.41 -8.15
CA ALA A 403 8.30 -25.90 -8.46
C ALA A 403 8.09 -27.24 -9.16
N ASP A 404 8.17 -27.24 -10.49
CA ASP A 404 8.31 -28.46 -11.28
C ASP A 404 9.43 -29.29 -10.65
N THR A 405 9.03 -30.40 -10.02
CA THR A 405 9.93 -31.20 -9.19
C THR A 405 10.74 -32.10 -10.11
N HIS A 406 11.86 -31.59 -10.60
CA HIS A 406 12.78 -32.36 -11.43
C HIS A 406 13.70 -33.25 -10.58
N PRO A 407 14.13 -34.41 -11.10
CA PRO A 407 15.07 -35.32 -10.42
C PRO A 407 16.50 -34.75 -10.30
N TYR A 408 16.74 -33.56 -10.87
CA TYR A 408 17.98 -32.79 -10.78
C TYR A 408 17.70 -31.40 -10.20
N VAL A 409 18.73 -30.72 -9.70
CA VAL A 409 18.61 -29.32 -9.30
C VAL A 409 18.49 -28.46 -10.56
N SER A 410 17.38 -27.75 -10.71
CA SER A 410 17.13 -26.86 -11.84
C SER A 410 16.72 -25.47 -11.35
N PHE A 411 17.06 -24.46 -12.14
CA PHE A 411 16.67 -23.09 -11.89
C PHE A 411 16.39 -22.40 -13.23
N THR A 412 15.15 -21.98 -13.44
CA THR A 412 14.73 -21.31 -14.68
C THR A 412 14.97 -19.82 -14.57
N ILE A 413 15.71 -19.27 -15.54
CA ILE A 413 16.00 -17.84 -15.66
C ILE A 413 15.16 -17.29 -16.80
N ASN A 414 14.10 -16.55 -16.48
CA ASN A 414 13.29 -15.86 -17.47
C ASN A 414 13.95 -14.51 -17.80
N LEU A 415 14.56 -14.42 -18.98
CA LEU A 415 15.01 -13.17 -19.57
C LEU A 415 13.86 -12.63 -20.41
N ILE A 416 13.32 -11.46 -20.04
CA ILE A 416 12.25 -10.75 -20.79
C ILE A 416 12.88 -9.88 -21.87
#